data_AF-A0A971BPD6-F1
#
_entry.id   AF-A0A971BPD6-F1
#
_cell.length_a   1.000
_cell.length_b   1.000
_cell.length_c   1.000
_cell.angle_alpha   90.00
_cell.angle_beta   90.00
_cell.angle_gamma   90.00
#
_symmetry.space_group_name_H-M   'P 1'
#
loop_
_entity.id
_entity.type
_entity.pdbx_description
1 polymer ?
#
loop_
_entity_poly.entity_id
_entity_poly.type
_entity_poly.pdbx_seq_one_letter_code
_entity_poly.pdbx_strand_id
1 'polypeptide(L)'
;MLLDLGPAHPLAATLVACWAALVTPALVRHDLAEHRLPNRLVHPGWPLAGIALVTAAIERGAAPVAALVAGVATAVALIGLALGGGLGMGDAKLAVPLAIGLALAHPARIAIAAPVALGIGAIAALVALARTRDRRARIPFGPPLLLGYWTGWLA
;
A
#
# COMPACT_ATOMS: atom_id res chain seq x y z
N MET A 1 5.72 8.30 -23.32
CA MET A 1 4.34 8.83 -23.46
C MET A 1 3.27 7.94 -22.81
N LEU A 2 3.54 6.65 -22.51
CA LEU A 2 2.59 5.74 -21.83
C LEU A 2 2.65 5.77 -20.29
N LEU A 3 3.72 6.32 -19.71
CA LEU A 3 3.82 6.57 -18.28
C LEU A 3 3.78 8.08 -18.11
N ASP A 4 2.62 8.58 -17.73
CA ASP A 4 2.37 9.94 -17.27
C ASP A 4 3.15 10.17 -15.96
N LEU A 5 4.46 10.34 -16.09
CA LEU A 5 5.36 10.86 -15.05
C LEU A 5 5.16 12.38 -14.82
N GLY A 6 3.99 12.88 -15.18
CA GLY A 6 3.63 14.29 -15.14
C GLY A 6 3.44 14.78 -13.70
N PRO A 7 3.08 16.07 -13.53
CA PRO A 7 2.93 16.69 -12.22
C PRO A 7 2.01 15.92 -11.25
N ALA A 8 2.18 16.15 -9.96
CA ALA A 8 1.33 15.55 -8.93
C ALA A 8 -0.17 15.82 -9.16
N HIS A 9 -1.02 14.90 -8.70
CA HIS A 9 -2.46 15.10 -8.51
C HIS A 9 -2.75 15.32 -7.02
N PRO A 10 -2.48 16.53 -6.48
CA PRO A 10 -2.44 16.73 -5.04
C PRO A 10 -3.79 16.43 -4.39
N LEU A 11 -4.91 16.87 -4.99
CA LEU A 11 -6.25 16.63 -4.42
C LEU A 11 -6.60 15.14 -4.37
N ALA A 12 -6.43 14.45 -5.49
CA ALA A 12 -6.72 13.02 -5.60
C ALA A 12 -5.82 12.19 -4.66
N ALA A 13 -4.53 12.50 -4.60
CA ALA A 13 -3.58 11.82 -3.74
C ALA A 13 -3.85 12.08 -2.25
N THR A 14 -4.18 13.32 -1.88
CA THR A 14 -4.50 13.71 -0.50
C THR A 14 -5.75 13.00 0.01
N LEU A 15 -6.76 12.75 -0.83
CA LEU A 15 -7.93 11.96 -0.44
C LEU A 15 -7.54 10.59 0.13
N VAL A 16 -6.65 9.88 -0.58
CA VAL A 16 -6.14 8.57 -0.14
C VAL A 16 -5.28 8.70 1.10
N ALA A 17 -4.44 9.73 1.19
CA ALA A 17 -3.59 9.98 2.35
C ALA A 17 -4.42 10.28 3.61
N CYS A 18 -5.49 11.05 3.52
CA CYS A 18 -6.38 11.32 4.65
C CYS A 18 -7.01 10.04 5.19
N TRP A 19 -7.49 9.16 4.30
CA TRP A 19 -7.99 7.85 4.71
C TRP A 19 -6.89 7.01 5.37
N ALA A 20 -5.71 6.91 4.73
CA ALA A 20 -4.58 6.19 5.28
C ALA A 20 -4.22 6.70 6.68
N ALA A 21 -4.23 8.02 6.90
CA ALA A 21 -3.94 8.64 8.20
C ALA A 21 -4.94 8.22 9.26
N LEU A 22 -6.23 8.26 8.92
CA LEU A 22 -7.33 7.88 9.80
C LEU A 22 -7.24 6.41 10.22
N VAL A 23 -6.91 5.50 9.29
CA VAL A 23 -6.92 4.05 9.57
C VAL A 23 -5.60 3.54 10.14
N THR A 24 -4.47 4.23 9.91
CA THR A 24 -3.12 3.77 10.30
C THR A 24 -3.04 3.30 11.76
N PRO A 25 -3.46 4.09 12.78
CA PRO A 25 -3.33 3.67 14.19
C PRO A 25 -4.16 2.43 14.53
N ALA A 26 -5.34 2.30 13.93
CA ALA A 26 -6.21 1.15 14.16
C ALA A 26 -5.71 -0.11 13.45
N LEU A 27 -5.24 0.02 12.21
CA LEU A 27 -4.65 -1.09 11.45
C LEU A 27 -3.37 -1.61 12.12
N VAL A 28 -2.47 -0.73 12.55
CA VAL A 28 -1.24 -1.13 13.26
C VAL A 28 -1.56 -1.91 14.53
N ARG A 29 -2.53 -1.44 15.34
CA ARG A 29 -2.94 -2.14 16.57
C ARG A 29 -3.53 -3.52 16.29
N HIS A 30 -4.47 -3.62 15.35
CA HIS A 30 -5.08 -4.91 15.01
C HIS A 30 -4.09 -5.88 14.39
N ASP A 31 -3.17 -5.40 13.54
CA ASP A 31 -2.21 -6.29 12.91
C ASP A 31 -1.19 -6.84 13.91
N LEU A 32 -0.67 -6.00 14.82
CA LEU A 32 0.25 -6.46 15.87
C LEU A 32 -0.41 -7.41 16.88
N ALA A 33 -1.70 -7.21 17.19
CA ALA A 33 -2.42 -8.04 18.16
C ALA A 33 -2.94 -9.35 17.55
N GLU A 34 -3.50 -9.30 16.35
CA GLU A 34 -4.30 -10.38 15.76
C GLU A 34 -3.69 -10.96 14.48
N HIS A 35 -2.59 -10.36 13.96
CA HIS A 35 -1.99 -10.70 12.66
C HIS A 35 -3.01 -10.65 11.51
N ARG A 36 -3.93 -9.68 11.61
CA ARG A 36 -5.06 -9.50 10.71
C ARG A 36 -5.39 -8.02 10.55
N LEU A 37 -5.65 -7.62 9.30
CA LEU A 37 -6.19 -6.31 8.97
C LEU A 37 -7.71 -6.39 8.80
N PRO A 38 -8.51 -5.67 9.61
CA PRO A 38 -9.96 -5.75 9.54
C PRO A 38 -10.52 -5.10 8.27
N ASN A 39 -11.31 -5.87 7.52
CA ASN A 39 -11.88 -5.44 6.24
C ASN A 39 -12.67 -4.11 6.34
N ARG A 40 -13.33 -3.84 7.47
CA ARG A 40 -14.06 -2.57 7.70
C ARG A 40 -13.18 -1.32 7.58
N LEU A 41 -11.87 -1.44 7.85
CA LEU A 41 -10.92 -0.33 7.74
C LEU A 41 -10.23 -0.31 6.37
N VAL A 42 -9.99 -1.48 5.77
CA VAL A 42 -9.30 -1.63 4.47
C VAL A 42 -10.22 -1.35 3.28
N HIS A 43 -11.44 -1.87 3.30
CA HIS A 43 -12.38 -1.77 2.16
C HIS A 43 -12.71 -0.33 1.75
N PRO A 44 -12.88 0.65 2.68
CA PRO A 44 -13.10 2.05 2.28
C PRO A 44 -11.99 2.64 1.40
N GLY A 45 -10.77 2.11 1.45
CA GLY A 45 -9.67 2.56 0.59
C GLY A 45 -9.92 2.32 -0.90
N TRP A 46 -10.67 1.27 -1.27
CA TRP A 46 -10.95 0.91 -2.66
C TRP A 46 -11.82 1.94 -3.40
N PRO A 47 -13.02 2.30 -2.91
CA PRO A 47 -13.82 3.36 -3.54
C PRO A 47 -13.09 4.71 -3.49
N LEU A 48 -12.33 5.01 -2.44
CA LEU A 48 -11.54 6.25 -2.37
C LEU A 48 -10.44 6.29 -3.44
N ALA A 49 -9.73 5.19 -3.66
CA ALA A 49 -8.75 5.10 -4.74
C ALA A 49 -9.41 5.20 -6.12
N GLY A 50 -10.60 4.60 -6.30
CA GLY A 50 -11.40 4.75 -7.52
C GLY A 50 -11.81 6.19 -7.79
N ILE A 51 -12.32 6.88 -6.77
CA ILE A 51 -12.66 8.31 -6.84
C ILE A 51 -11.41 9.13 -7.16
N ALA A 52 -10.28 8.87 -6.50
CA ALA A 52 -9.03 9.57 -6.76
C ALA A 52 -8.55 9.39 -8.21
N LEU A 53 -8.63 8.18 -8.77
CA LEU A 53 -8.30 7.91 -10.17
C LEU A 53 -9.21 8.68 -11.14
N VAL A 54 -10.52 8.72 -10.87
CA VAL A 54 -11.48 9.46 -11.69
C VAL A 54 -11.22 10.97 -11.61
N THR A 55 -10.99 11.51 -10.41
CA THR A 55 -10.63 12.92 -10.21
C THR A 55 -9.37 13.28 -10.99
N ALA A 56 -8.32 12.47 -10.86
CA ALA A 56 -7.08 12.68 -11.60
C ALA A 56 -7.29 12.62 -13.13
N ALA A 57 -8.17 11.74 -13.61
CA ALA A 57 -8.50 11.65 -15.02
C ALA A 57 -9.24 12.89 -15.54
N ILE A 58 -10.15 13.44 -14.75
CA ILE A 58 -10.88 14.68 -15.07
C ILE A 58 -9.93 15.88 -15.08
N GLU A 59 -9.04 15.99 -14.08
CA GLU A 59 -8.07 17.10 -13.96
C GLU A 59 -7.15 17.21 -15.19
N ARG A 60 -6.75 16.08 -15.77
CA ARG A 60 -5.83 16.03 -16.93
C ARG A 60 -6.51 15.80 -18.28
N GLY A 61 -7.77 15.41 -18.29
CA GLY A 61 -8.46 14.94 -19.50
C GLY A 61 -7.89 13.62 -20.05
N ALA A 62 -7.14 12.86 -19.24
CA ALA A 62 -6.51 11.59 -19.63
C ALA A 62 -6.39 10.66 -18.42
N ALA A 63 -6.47 9.35 -18.65
CA ALA A 63 -6.36 8.37 -17.56
C ALA A 63 -4.98 8.42 -16.88
N PRO A 64 -4.89 8.33 -15.54
CA PRO A 64 -3.63 8.26 -14.81
C PRO A 64 -3.05 6.83 -14.88
N VAL A 65 -2.45 6.50 -16.02
CA VAL A 65 -1.93 5.16 -16.33
C VAL A 65 -0.88 4.73 -15.32
N ALA A 66 0.01 5.64 -14.89
CA ALA A 66 1.05 5.31 -13.92
C ALA A 66 0.46 4.82 -12.58
N ALA A 67 -0.63 5.44 -12.11
CA ALA A 67 -1.29 5.04 -10.87
C ALA A 67 -2.08 3.74 -11.00
N LEU A 68 -2.72 3.51 -12.15
CA LEU A 68 -3.37 2.24 -12.46
C LEU A 68 -2.35 1.09 -12.49
N VAL A 69 -1.24 1.29 -13.20
CA VAL A 69 -0.15 0.31 -13.29
C VAL A 69 0.44 0.04 -11.91
N ALA A 70 0.66 1.06 -11.09
CA ALA A 70 1.11 0.90 -9.71
C ALA A 70 0.16 0.03 -8.89
N GLY A 71 -1.14 0.33 -8.92
CA GLY A 71 -2.15 -0.45 -8.20
C GLY A 71 -2.18 -1.92 -8.64
N VAL A 72 -2.18 -2.17 -9.95
CA VAL A 72 -2.18 -3.53 -10.52
C VAL A 72 -0.88 -4.27 -10.20
N ALA A 73 0.28 -3.63 -10.37
CA ALA A 73 1.58 -4.24 -10.07
C ALA A 73 1.68 -4.62 -8.58
N THR A 74 1.24 -3.73 -7.69
CA THR A 74 1.17 -4.01 -6.24
C THR A 74 0.21 -5.16 -5.94
N ALA A 75 -0.97 -5.20 -6.57
CA ALA A 75 -1.92 -6.30 -6.41
C ALA A 75 -1.29 -7.63 -6.82
N VAL A 76 -0.71 -7.70 -8.01
CA VAL A 76 -0.07 -8.92 -8.54
C VAL A 76 1.07 -9.38 -7.62
N ALA A 77 1.95 -8.46 -7.22
CA ALA A 77 3.09 -8.78 -6.37
C ALA A 77 2.64 -9.34 -5.01
N LEU A 78 1.73 -8.66 -4.31
CA LEU A 78 1.32 -9.05 -2.96
C LEU A 78 0.33 -10.21 -2.94
N ILE A 79 -0.54 -10.36 -3.94
CA ILE A 79 -1.37 -11.55 -4.08
C ILE A 79 -0.48 -12.77 -4.33
N GLY A 80 0.53 -12.65 -5.20
CA GLY A 80 1.51 -13.72 -5.41
C GLY A 80 2.21 -14.14 -4.12
N LEU A 81 2.65 -13.17 -3.32
CA LEU A 81 3.25 -13.43 -2.00
C LEU A 81 2.25 -14.03 -0.99
N ALA A 82 1.00 -13.59 -1.02
CA ALA A 82 -0.05 -14.11 -0.14
C ALA A 82 -0.40 -15.56 -0.46
N LEU A 83 -0.46 -15.92 -1.74
CA LEU A 83 -0.64 -17.31 -2.19
C LEU A 83 0.54 -18.21 -1.81
N GLY A 84 1.75 -17.64 -1.69
CA GLY A 84 2.94 -18.32 -1.16
C GLY A 84 2.92 -18.58 0.36
N GLY A 85 1.91 -18.08 1.09
CA GLY A 85 1.66 -18.40 2.50
C GLY A 85 2.40 -17.51 3.51
N GLY A 86 3.21 -16.55 3.07
CA GLY A 86 3.96 -15.65 3.96
C GLY A 86 3.27 -14.32 4.28
N LEU A 87 2.30 -13.90 3.46
CA LEU A 87 1.65 -12.58 3.54
C LEU A 87 0.12 -12.71 3.64
N GLY A 88 -0.54 -11.82 4.38
CA GLY A 88 -1.98 -11.83 4.53
C GLY A 88 -2.71 -11.23 3.33
N MET A 89 -3.85 -11.80 2.93
CA MET A 89 -4.70 -11.19 1.90
C MET A 89 -5.18 -9.78 2.30
N GLY A 90 -5.27 -9.48 3.59
CA GLY A 90 -5.56 -8.13 4.09
C GLY A 90 -4.48 -7.11 3.68
N ASP A 91 -3.21 -7.52 3.71
CA ASP A 91 -2.07 -6.67 3.36
C ASP A 91 -2.10 -6.32 1.87
N ALA A 92 -2.37 -7.31 1.02
CA ALA A 92 -2.54 -7.11 -0.42
C ALA A 92 -3.70 -6.12 -0.71
N LYS A 93 -4.83 -6.27 -0.03
CA LYS A 93 -5.99 -5.37 -0.19
C LYS A 93 -5.72 -3.95 0.28
N LEU A 94 -4.91 -3.78 1.32
CA LEU A 94 -4.49 -2.47 1.84
C LEU A 94 -3.50 -1.79 0.90
N ALA A 95 -2.53 -2.53 0.39
CA ALA A 95 -1.44 -1.96 -0.38
C ALA A 95 -1.87 -1.39 -1.74
N VAL A 96 -2.91 -1.93 -2.38
CA VAL A 96 -3.41 -1.44 -3.67
C VAL A 96 -3.85 0.03 -3.60
N PRO A 97 -4.80 0.44 -2.74
CA PRO A 97 -5.19 1.84 -2.64
C PRO A 97 -4.03 2.74 -2.20
N LEU A 98 -3.13 2.27 -1.32
CA LEU A 98 -1.92 3.01 -0.93
C LEU A 98 -1.00 3.28 -2.13
N ALA A 99 -0.73 2.27 -2.96
CA ALA A 99 0.10 2.40 -4.15
C ALA A 99 -0.51 3.36 -5.18
N ILE A 100 -1.83 3.29 -5.39
CA ILE A 100 -2.56 4.21 -6.27
C ILE A 100 -2.40 5.65 -5.76
N GLY A 101 -2.73 5.91 -4.49
CA GLY A 101 -2.64 7.25 -3.91
C GLY A 101 -1.23 7.82 -3.96
N LEU A 102 -0.23 6.98 -3.72
CA LEU A 102 1.18 7.39 -3.77
C LEU A 102 1.65 7.69 -5.20
N ALA A 103 1.24 6.89 -6.18
CA ALA A 103 1.53 7.14 -7.59
C ALA A 103 0.84 8.40 -8.12
N LEU A 104 -0.39 8.67 -7.68
CA LEU A 104 -1.10 9.91 -7.98
C LEU A 104 -0.38 11.14 -7.39
N ALA A 105 0.25 11.01 -6.23
CA ALA A 105 1.12 12.06 -5.69
C ALA A 105 2.36 12.24 -6.57
N HIS A 106 3.13 11.17 -6.79
CA HIS A 106 4.18 11.13 -7.81
C HIS A 106 4.66 9.67 -7.98
N PRO A 107 4.73 9.12 -9.21
CA PRO A 107 5.10 7.71 -9.41
C PRO A 107 6.45 7.33 -8.80
N ALA A 108 7.42 8.24 -8.79
CA ALA A 108 8.75 7.99 -8.20
C ALA A 108 8.72 7.70 -6.69
N ARG A 109 7.67 8.10 -5.96
CA ARG A 109 7.55 7.85 -4.52
C ARG A 109 7.43 6.36 -4.18
N ILE A 110 6.96 5.54 -5.13
CA ILE A 110 6.92 4.09 -4.99
C ILE A 110 8.33 3.50 -4.83
N ALA A 111 9.34 4.12 -5.46
CA ALA A 111 10.73 3.70 -5.35
C ALA A 111 11.28 3.86 -3.93
N ILE A 112 10.63 4.64 -3.06
CA ILE A 112 10.96 4.78 -1.64
C ILE A 112 10.07 3.86 -0.80
N ALA A 113 8.76 3.90 -1.04
CA ALA A 113 7.80 3.15 -0.23
C ALA A 113 7.99 1.64 -0.30
N ALA A 114 8.24 1.08 -1.50
CA ALA A 114 8.36 -0.37 -1.66
C ALA A 114 9.60 -0.94 -0.97
N PRO A 115 10.82 -0.39 -1.13
CA PRO A 115 11.99 -0.85 -0.39
C PRO A 115 11.85 -0.72 1.13
N VAL A 116 11.24 0.35 1.63
CA VAL A 116 10.99 0.52 3.08
C VAL A 116 10.05 -0.57 3.59
N ALA A 117 8.91 -0.79 2.92
CA ALA A 117 7.95 -1.81 3.33
C ALA A 117 8.55 -3.22 3.28
N LEU A 118 9.23 -3.57 2.18
CA LEU A 118 9.86 -4.88 2.01
C LEU A 118 11.04 -5.07 2.96
N GLY A 119 11.88 -4.06 3.17
CA GLY A 119 13.04 -4.15 4.05
C GLY A 119 12.62 -4.34 5.51
N ILE A 120 11.67 -3.54 6.00
CA ILE A 120 11.17 -3.66 7.38
C ILE A 120 10.41 -4.97 7.55
N GLY A 121 9.60 -5.37 6.57
CA GLY A 121 8.91 -6.66 6.59
C GLY A 121 9.89 -7.85 6.56
N ALA A 122 10.98 -7.76 5.80
CA ALA A 122 12.03 -8.78 5.77
C ALA A 122 12.75 -8.88 7.12
N ILE A 123 13.06 -7.76 7.77
CA ILE A 123 13.61 -7.74 9.13
C ILE A 123 12.64 -8.41 10.11
N ALA A 124 11.36 -8.05 10.06
CA ALA A 124 10.33 -8.67 10.91
C ALA A 124 10.23 -10.19 10.67
N ALA A 125 10.33 -10.63 9.41
CA ALA A 125 10.35 -12.03 9.04
C ALA A 125 11.56 -12.79 9.60
N LEU A 126 12.75 -12.19 9.49
CA LEU A 126 13.99 -12.77 10.03
C LEU A 126 13.94 -12.88 11.56
N VAL A 127 13.41 -11.86 12.24
CA VAL A 127 13.22 -11.88 13.70
C VAL A 127 12.22 -12.97 14.11
N ALA A 128 11.10 -13.09 13.39
CA ALA A 128 10.12 -14.14 13.64
C ALA A 128 10.74 -15.53 13.45
N LEU A 129 11.45 -15.75 12.34
CA LEU A 129 12.13 -17.01 12.05
C LEU A 129 13.19 -17.35 13.10
N ALA A 130 13.98 -16.37 13.56
CA ALA A 130 14.99 -16.60 14.60
C ALA A 130 14.37 -17.00 15.95
N ARG A 131 13.18 -16.49 16.26
CA ARG A 131 12.46 -16.76 17.53
C ARG A 131 11.67 -18.06 17.51
N THR A 132 10.95 -18.34 16.42
CA THR A 132 10.02 -19.48 16.35
C THR A 132 10.62 -20.70 15.65
N ARG A 133 11.65 -20.49 14.81
CA ARG A 133 12.16 -21.47 13.83
C ARG A 133 11.11 -21.99 12.84
N ASP A 134 9.93 -21.37 12.79
CA ASP A 134 8.87 -21.72 11.86
C ASP A 134 8.93 -20.85 10.61
N ARG A 135 9.17 -21.49 9.46
CA ARG A 135 9.20 -20.83 8.15
C ARG A 135 7.81 -20.40 7.64
N ARG A 136 6.74 -20.88 8.28
CA ARG A 136 5.34 -20.56 7.97
C ARG A 136 4.71 -19.61 8.98
N ALA A 137 5.50 -19.07 9.91
CA ALA A 137 5.02 -18.10 10.87
C ALA A 137 4.45 -16.87 10.12
N ARG A 138 3.21 -16.51 10.43
CA ARG A 138 2.59 -15.29 9.90
C ARG A 138 3.22 -14.09 10.59
N ILE A 139 3.60 -13.09 9.80
CA ILE A 139 4.20 -11.85 10.28
C ILE A 139 3.22 -10.71 10.01
N PRO A 140 3.03 -9.77 10.96
CA PRO A 140 2.20 -8.60 10.74
C PRO A 140 2.88 -7.67 9.73
N PHE A 141 2.37 -7.62 8.49
CA PHE A 141 2.96 -6.86 7.39
C PHE A 141 2.26 -5.50 7.16
N GLY A 142 1.18 -5.22 7.89
CA GLY A 142 0.49 -3.93 7.88
C GLY A 142 1.36 -2.75 8.33
N PRO A 143 2.06 -2.81 9.49
CA PRO A 143 2.94 -1.72 9.91
C PRO A 143 4.10 -1.44 8.93
N PRO A 144 4.84 -2.44 8.40
CA PRO A 144 5.80 -2.21 7.33
C PRO A 144 5.20 -1.52 6.09
N LEU A 145 4.02 -1.95 5.62
CA LEU A 145 3.33 -1.33 4.49
C LEU A 145 2.99 0.14 4.75
N LEU A 146 2.42 0.44 5.91
CA LEU A 146 2.02 1.79 6.29
C LEU A 146 3.25 2.69 6.47
N LEU A 147 4.33 2.18 7.05
CA LEU A 147 5.59 2.91 7.17
C LEU A 147 6.20 3.21 5.79
N GLY A 148 6.19 2.24 4.88
CA GLY A 148 6.58 2.46 3.49
C GLY A 148 5.74 3.56 2.82
N TYR A 149 4.42 3.50 2.97
CA TYR A 149 3.53 4.52 2.43
C TYR A 149 3.84 5.93 2.96
N TRP A 150 3.97 6.09 4.29
CA TRP A 150 4.22 7.40 4.89
C TRP A 150 5.60 7.96 4.57
N THR A 151 6.62 7.10 4.52
CA THR A 151 7.97 7.53 4.10
C THR A 151 7.97 8.01 2.65
N GLY A 152 7.33 7.28 1.73
CA GLY A 152 7.17 7.72 0.35
C GLY A 152 6.30 8.97 0.21
N TRP A 153 5.29 9.16 1.06
CA TRP A 153 4.41 10.33 1.03
C TRP A 153 5.14 11.62 1.42
N LEU A 154 6.04 11.52 2.41
CA LEU A 154 6.81 12.64 2.98
C LEU A 154 8.09 12.98 2.20
N ALA A 155 8.46 12.16 1.22
CA ALA A 155 9.58 12.39 0.33
C ALA A 155 9.21 13.25 -0.89
#